data_AF-A0A4Q3UXU2-F1
#
_entry.id   AF-A0A4Q3UXU2-F1
#
_cell.length_a   1.000
_cell.length_b   1.000
_cell.length_c   1.000
_cell.angle_alpha   90.00
_cell.angle_beta   90.00
_cell.angle_gamma   90.00
#
_symmetry.space_group_name_H-M   'P 1'
#
loop_
_entity.id
_entity.type
_entity.pdbx_description
1 polymer ?
#
loop_
_entity_poly.entity_id
_entity_poly.type
_entity_poly.pdbx_seq_one_letter_code
_entity_poly.pdbx_strand_id
1 'polypeptide(L)'
;MRGEEEFYDGPEEGWSEEIGTTIRQAEAIAPGWASCSGLPLESLTLQAGKSRDGDLMLSLMGRGGIPRAVVDRTAATRLFDPLSDGCEELILGLILDRHDAGIRVTFKGVVLGKVDTHQLAVAWGIRPLVQGRPKPFRGYS
;
A
#
# COMPACT_ATOMS: atom_id res chain seq x y z
N MET A 1 70.75 29.63 21.52
CA MET A 1 70.35 28.30 20.98
C MET A 1 69.33 27.71 21.92
N ARG A 2 68.24 27.15 21.37
CA ARG A 2 67.05 26.54 22.01
C ARG A 2 66.10 27.53 22.70
N GLY A 3 64.78 27.50 22.54
CA GLY A 3 63.84 26.70 21.72
C GLY A 3 62.52 27.50 21.73
N GLU A 4 61.80 27.67 20.62
CA GLU A 4 60.84 26.69 20.08
C GLU A 4 59.92 26.14 21.18
N GLU A 5 58.90 26.92 21.56
CA GLU A 5 57.67 26.37 22.12
C GLU A 5 56.62 26.39 21.00
N GLU A 6 56.39 25.18 20.51
CA GLU A 6 55.53 24.81 19.41
C GLU A 6 54.06 25.08 19.78
N PHE A 7 53.39 25.85 18.93
CA PHE A 7 51.94 26.00 18.91
C PHE A 7 51.35 24.65 18.44
N TYR A 8 50.88 23.83 19.37
CA TYR A 8 50.19 22.59 19.05
C TYR A 8 48.70 22.88 18.83
N ASP A 9 48.33 23.05 17.56
CA ASP A 9 46.93 23.07 17.12
C ASP A 9 46.44 21.61 17.13
N GLY A 10 45.68 21.27 18.17
CA GLY A 10 45.11 19.93 18.34
C GLY A 10 44.15 19.59 17.20
N PRO A 11 43.96 18.31 16.89
CA PRO A 11 43.21 17.88 15.71
C PRO A 11 41.77 18.41 15.75
N GLU A 12 41.33 19.03 14.65
CA GLU A 12 39.92 19.26 14.38
C GLU A 12 39.18 17.92 14.45
N GLU A 13 38.51 17.67 15.57
CA GLU A 13 37.56 16.58 15.71
C GLU A 13 36.40 16.85 14.75
N GLY A 14 36.53 16.30 13.54
CA GLY A 14 35.41 16.05 12.67
C GLY A 14 34.42 15.16 13.40
N TRP A 15 33.33 15.75 13.89
CA TRP A 15 32.14 15.02 14.30
C TRP A 15 31.51 14.41 13.04
N SER A 16 32.01 13.23 12.67
CA SER A 16 31.28 12.28 11.87
C SER A 16 30.39 11.44 12.80
N GLU A 17 29.22 11.08 12.27
CA GLU A 17 28.25 10.13 12.85
C GLU A 17 27.47 10.60 14.08
N GLU A 18 26.45 11.43 13.84
CA GLU A 18 25.17 11.10 14.47
C GLU A 18 24.32 10.34 13.45
N ILE A 19 24.45 9.01 13.53
CA ILE A 19 23.44 8.07 13.08
C ILE A 19 22.19 8.37 13.91
N GLY A 20 21.44 9.37 13.48
CA GLY A 20 20.08 9.64 13.91
C GLY A 20 19.24 8.46 13.47
N THR A 21 19.31 7.38 14.27
CA THR A 21 18.46 6.20 14.17
C THR A 21 17.06 6.73 14.08
N THR A 22 16.49 6.74 12.86
CA THR A 22 15.15 7.22 12.63
C THR A 22 14.25 6.36 13.49
N ILE A 23 13.81 6.92 14.62
CA ILE A 23 12.88 6.30 15.54
C ILE A 23 11.72 5.89 14.66
N ARG A 24 11.54 4.58 14.48
CA ARG A 24 10.40 4.04 13.74
C ARG A 24 9.17 4.61 14.42
N GLN A 25 8.55 5.59 13.76
CA GLN A 25 7.31 6.19 14.18
C GLN A 25 6.38 5.01 14.46
N ALA A 26 5.96 4.86 15.71
CA ALA A 26 4.99 3.84 16.06
C ALA A 26 3.75 4.13 15.21
N GLU A 27 3.56 3.36 14.14
CA GLU A 27 2.40 3.48 13.27
C GLU A 27 1.17 3.38 14.18
N ALA A 28 0.40 4.47 14.24
CA ALA A 28 -0.82 4.49 15.02
C ALA A 28 -1.67 3.27 14.62
N ILE A 29 -2.21 2.55 15.60
CA ILE A 29 -3.07 1.40 15.34
C ILE A 29 -4.23 1.89 14.45
N ALA A 30 -4.34 1.33 13.25
CA ALA A 30 -5.35 1.76 12.31
C ALA A 30 -6.77 1.66 12.91
N PRO A 31 -7.71 2.54 12.50
CA PRO A 31 -9.06 2.59 13.04
C PRO A 31 -9.80 1.25 13.02
N GLY A 32 -10.85 1.14 13.84
CA GLY A 32 -11.78 0.00 13.82
C GLY A 32 -12.47 -0.19 12.47
N TRP A 33 -12.77 -1.44 12.09
CA TRP A 33 -13.61 -1.73 10.92
C TRP A 33 -15.04 -1.22 11.14
N ALA A 34 -15.60 -0.55 10.14
CA ALA A 34 -17.04 -0.37 9.97
C ALA A 34 -17.63 -1.47 9.09
N SER A 35 -16.91 -1.83 8.02
CA SER A 35 -17.17 -3.01 7.20
C SER A 35 -15.85 -3.73 6.94
N CYS A 36 -15.88 -5.06 6.86
CA CYS A 36 -14.70 -5.87 6.57
C CYS A 36 -15.13 -7.11 5.78
N SER A 37 -14.45 -7.37 4.68
CA SER A 37 -14.59 -8.58 3.86
C SER A 37 -13.27 -9.32 3.86
N GLY A 38 -13.31 -10.63 4.10
CA GLY A 38 -12.15 -11.51 3.97
C GLY A 38 -12.11 -12.14 2.58
N LEU A 39 -11.03 -11.89 1.86
CA LEU A 39 -10.77 -12.44 0.53
C LEU A 39 -9.67 -13.50 0.67
N PRO A 40 -10.00 -14.79 0.49
CA PRO A 40 -9.05 -15.86 0.70
C PRO A 40 -7.91 -15.79 -0.34
N LEU A 41 -6.69 -15.97 0.15
CA LEU A 41 -5.49 -16.27 -0.63
C LEU A 41 -5.07 -17.71 -0.29
N GLU A 42 -3.97 -18.21 -0.86
CA GLU A 42 -3.56 -19.60 -0.64
C GLU A 42 -3.28 -19.93 0.84
N SER A 43 -2.47 -19.10 1.51
CA SER A 43 -2.05 -19.31 2.90
C SER A 43 -2.41 -18.16 3.84
N LEU A 44 -2.98 -17.08 3.30
CA LEU A 44 -3.34 -15.86 4.01
C LEU A 44 -4.77 -15.46 3.64
N THR A 45 -5.31 -14.47 4.34
CA THR A 45 -6.58 -13.83 3.95
C THR A 45 -6.35 -12.34 3.85
N LEU A 46 -6.60 -11.77 2.67
CA LEU A 46 -6.64 -10.32 2.49
C LEU A 46 -7.96 -9.82 3.07
N GLN A 47 -7.90 -9.06 4.16
CA GLN A 47 -9.07 -8.32 4.62
C GLN A 47 -9.07 -6.95 3.96
N ALA A 48 -10.22 -6.53 3.44
CA ALA A 48 -10.43 -5.21 2.87
C ALA A 48 -11.77 -4.65 3.35
N GLY A 49 -11.86 -3.33 3.51
CA GLY A 49 -13.05 -2.70 4.06
C GLY A 49 -12.89 -1.22 4.36
N LYS A 50 -13.77 -0.69 5.20
CA LYS A 50 -13.78 0.74 5.56
C LYS A 50 -13.67 0.97 7.06
N SER A 51 -13.06 2.08 7.46
CA SER A 51 -13.14 2.60 8.83
C SER A 51 -14.52 3.22 9.08
N ARG A 52 -14.82 3.55 10.35
CA ARG A 52 -16.03 4.32 10.71
C ARG A 52 -16.01 5.74 10.13
N ASP A 53 -14.83 6.28 9.91
CA ASP A 53 -14.61 7.60 9.31
C ASP A 53 -14.61 7.55 7.78
N GLY A 54 -14.74 6.36 7.20
CA GLY A 54 -14.86 6.13 5.76
C GLY A 54 -13.54 5.92 5.02
N ASP A 55 -12.42 5.81 5.74
CA ASP A 55 -11.12 5.48 5.17
C ASP A 55 -11.12 4.07 4.61
N LEU A 56 -10.38 3.86 3.53
CA LEU A 56 -10.16 2.52 3.00
C LEU A 56 -9.11 1.84 3.86
N MET A 57 -9.35 0.58 4.21
CA MET A 57 -8.43 -0.18 5.04
C MET A 57 -8.19 -1.56 4.46
N LEU A 58 -7.04 -2.12 4.78
CA LEU A 58 -6.70 -3.51 4.47
C LEU A 58 -5.89 -4.15 5.62
N SER A 59 -5.85 -5.48 5.65
CA SER A 59 -4.87 -6.26 6.43
C SER A 59 -4.57 -7.58 5.72
N LEU A 60 -3.43 -8.22 6.04
CA LEU A 60 -3.19 -9.62 5.68
C LEU A 60 -3.26 -10.44 6.96
N MET A 61 -4.27 -11.30 7.07
CA MET A 61 -4.43 -12.20 8.21
C MET A 61 -3.73 -13.54 7.94
N GLY A 62 -2.98 -14.00 8.94
CA GLY A 62 -2.25 -15.27 8.93
C GLY A 62 -0.78 -15.11 9.30
N ARG A 63 -0.01 -16.19 9.18
CA ARG A 63 1.40 -16.20 9.60
C ARG A 63 2.23 -15.27 8.71
N GLY A 64 2.87 -14.28 9.31
CA GLY A 64 3.68 -13.30 8.58
C GLY A 64 2.86 -12.27 7.79
N GLY A 65 1.55 -12.19 8.06
CA GLY A 65 0.70 -11.14 7.54
C GLY A 65 1.03 -9.76 8.13
N ILE A 66 0.23 -8.76 7.76
CA ILE A 66 0.41 -7.38 8.20
C ILE A 66 -0.80 -6.93 9.02
N PRO A 67 -0.58 -6.09 10.05
CA PRO A 67 -1.67 -5.49 10.79
C PRO A 67 -2.52 -4.63 9.86
N ARG A 68 -3.66 -4.22 10.39
CA ARG A 68 -4.56 -3.30 9.70
C ARG A 68 -3.83 -1.99 9.42
N ALA A 69 -4.05 -1.46 8.22
CA ALA A 69 -3.53 -0.18 7.79
C ALA A 69 -4.55 0.53 6.91
N VAL A 70 -4.42 1.86 6.89
CA VAL A 70 -5.20 2.74 6.03
C VAL A 70 -4.54 2.77 4.66
N VAL A 71 -5.37 2.72 3.62
CA VAL A 71 -4.98 2.68 2.23
C VAL A 71 -5.25 4.06 1.61
N ASP A 72 -4.29 4.56 0.84
CA ASP A 72 -4.52 5.76 0.04
C ASP A 72 -5.64 5.53 -0.98
N ARG A 73 -6.67 6.39 -0.92
CA ARG A 73 -7.85 6.25 -1.78
C ARG A 73 -7.51 6.45 -3.25
N THR A 74 -6.51 7.27 -3.57
CA THR A 74 -6.11 7.52 -4.96
C THR A 74 -5.47 6.27 -5.56
N ALA A 75 -4.51 5.65 -4.85
CA ALA A 75 -3.91 4.38 -5.21
C ALA A 75 -4.97 3.28 -5.37
N ALA A 76 -5.86 3.14 -4.39
CA ALA A 76 -6.96 2.18 -4.48
C ALA A 76 -7.87 2.43 -5.70
N THR A 77 -8.11 3.69 -6.07
CA THR A 77 -8.93 4.03 -7.25
C THR A 77 -8.20 3.71 -8.55
N ARG A 78 -6.91 4.04 -8.66
CA ARG A 78 -6.07 3.70 -9.83
C ARG A 78 -5.98 2.19 -10.06
N LEU A 79 -6.00 1.40 -9.00
CA LEU A 79 -6.07 -0.07 -9.11
C LEU A 79 -7.31 -0.56 -9.90
N PHE A 80 -8.41 0.19 -9.93
CA PHE A 80 -9.62 -0.14 -10.71
C PHE A 80 -9.83 0.71 -11.96
N ASP A 81 -8.99 1.72 -12.21
CA ASP A 81 -9.09 2.58 -13.40
C ASP A 81 -8.49 1.87 -14.64
N PRO A 82 -9.29 1.55 -15.67
CA PRO A 82 -8.80 0.88 -16.88
C PRO A 82 -7.71 1.65 -17.64
N LEU A 83 -7.54 2.94 -17.38
CA LEU A 83 -6.51 3.78 -18.01
C LEU A 83 -5.19 3.85 -17.22
N SER A 84 -5.18 3.39 -15.96
CA SER A 84 -3.95 3.25 -15.18
C SER A 84 -3.32 1.87 -15.37
N ASP A 85 -2.02 1.78 -15.10
CA ASP A 85 -1.24 0.53 -15.09
C ASP A 85 -1.86 -0.53 -14.17
N GLY A 86 -2.61 -0.11 -13.14
CA GLY A 86 -3.33 -1.01 -12.24
C GLY A 86 -2.42 -1.79 -11.31
N CYS A 87 -1.18 -1.32 -11.09
CA CYS A 87 -0.22 -1.88 -10.17
C CYS A 87 0.09 -0.85 -9.08
N GLU A 88 -0.32 -1.13 -7.85
CA GLU A 88 -0.26 -0.17 -6.74
C GLU A 88 0.32 -0.83 -5.49
N GLU A 89 1.33 -0.18 -4.91
CA GLU A 89 1.83 -0.52 -3.58
C GLU A 89 0.99 0.24 -2.55
N LEU A 90 0.10 -0.48 -1.88
CA LEU A 90 -0.87 0.13 -0.95
C LEU A 90 -0.28 0.34 0.45
N ILE A 91 0.66 -0.54 0.82
CA ILE A 91 1.45 -0.51 2.05
C ILE A 91 2.83 -1.03 1.67
N LEU A 92 3.86 -0.63 2.41
CA LEU A 92 5.22 -1.09 2.17
C LEU A 92 5.31 -2.62 2.00
N GLY A 93 5.72 -3.04 0.81
CA GLY A 93 5.88 -4.41 0.39
C GLY A 93 4.60 -5.12 -0.05
N LEU A 94 3.41 -4.52 0.08
CA LEU A 94 2.15 -5.10 -0.41
C LEU A 94 1.72 -4.43 -1.71
N ILE A 95 1.90 -5.18 -2.80
CA ILE A 95 1.58 -4.75 -4.16
C ILE A 95 0.33 -5.48 -4.63
N LEU A 96 -0.66 -4.71 -5.09
CA LEU A 96 -1.84 -5.22 -5.78
C LEU A 96 -1.74 -4.85 -7.25
N ASP A 97 -1.86 -5.85 -8.11
CA ASP A 97 -1.62 -5.73 -9.53
C ASP A 97 -2.79 -6.30 -10.33
N ARG A 98 -3.36 -5.51 -11.24
CA ARG A 98 -4.50 -5.89 -12.05
C ARG A 98 -4.05 -6.89 -13.11
N HIS A 99 -4.79 -7.99 -13.18
CA HIS A 99 -4.56 -9.05 -14.15
C HIS A 99 -5.90 -9.43 -14.81
N ASP A 100 -5.86 -10.04 -15.99
CA ASP A 100 -7.07 -10.41 -16.76
C ASP A 100 -8.12 -11.23 -15.98
N ALA A 101 -7.68 -11.96 -14.95
CA ALA A 101 -8.53 -12.86 -14.15
C ALA A 101 -8.74 -12.39 -12.69
N GLY A 102 -8.35 -11.16 -12.33
CA GLY A 102 -8.48 -10.66 -10.96
C GLY A 102 -7.37 -9.70 -10.55
N ILE A 103 -7.26 -9.42 -9.25
CA ILE A 103 -6.14 -8.67 -8.68
C ILE A 103 -5.13 -9.65 -8.09
N ARG A 104 -3.92 -9.68 -8.63
CA ARG A 104 -2.79 -10.42 -8.07
C ARG A 104 -2.28 -9.69 -6.84
N VAL A 105 -2.07 -10.44 -5.75
CA VAL A 105 -1.56 -9.91 -4.49
C VAL A 105 -0.14 -10.42 -4.28
N THR A 106 0.81 -9.50 -4.16
CA THR A 106 2.22 -9.79 -3.91
C THR A 106 2.64 -9.14 -2.60
N PHE A 107 3.25 -9.89 -1.69
CA PHE A 107 3.79 -9.36 -0.44
C PHE A 107 5.28 -9.66 -0.30
N LYS A 108 6.10 -8.62 -0.14
CA LYS A 108 7.57 -8.69 -0.01
C LYS A 108 8.20 -9.55 -1.13
N GLY A 109 7.73 -9.36 -2.36
CA GLY A 109 8.20 -10.09 -3.54
C GLY A 109 7.61 -11.51 -3.72
N VAL A 110 6.78 -11.99 -2.80
CA VAL A 110 6.13 -13.30 -2.89
C VAL A 110 4.69 -13.14 -3.37
N VAL A 111 4.32 -13.83 -4.45
CA VAL A 111 2.92 -13.87 -4.92
C VAL A 111 2.11 -14.73 -3.95
N LEU A 112 1.09 -14.13 -3.33
CA LEU A 112 0.22 -14.80 -2.37
C LEU A 112 -1.01 -15.44 -3.02
N GLY A 113 -1.35 -14.98 -4.22
CA GLY A 113 -2.49 -15.47 -4.99
C GLY A 113 -3.21 -14.35 -5.76
N LYS A 114 -4.45 -14.62 -6.14
CA LYS A 114 -5.34 -13.68 -6.81
C LYS A 114 -6.65 -13.55 -6.03
N VAL A 115 -7.19 -12.34 -6.00
CA VAL A 115 -8.53 -12.06 -5.47
C VAL A 115 -9.43 -11.57 -6.59
N ASP A 116 -10.74 -11.77 -6.42
CA ASP A 116 -11.73 -11.27 -7.36
C ASP A 116 -11.80 -9.74 -7.32
N THR A 117 -11.65 -9.11 -8.48
CA THR A 117 -11.64 -7.65 -8.62
C THR A 117 -12.96 -7.04 -8.14
N HIS A 118 -14.09 -7.67 -8.45
CA HIS A 118 -15.40 -7.15 -8.06
C HIS A 118 -15.61 -7.22 -6.55
N GLN A 119 -15.23 -8.33 -5.89
CA GLN A 119 -15.31 -8.47 -4.44
C GLN A 119 -14.44 -7.42 -3.72
N LEU A 120 -13.22 -7.17 -4.21
CA LEU A 120 -12.35 -6.14 -3.64
C LEU A 120 -12.93 -4.73 -3.84
N ALA A 121 -13.46 -4.43 -5.03
CA ALA A 121 -14.11 -3.17 -5.33
C ALA A 121 -15.33 -2.93 -4.42
N VAL A 122 -16.16 -3.96 -4.19
CA VAL A 122 -17.30 -3.91 -3.27
C VAL A 122 -16.85 -3.70 -1.83
N ALA A 123 -15.79 -4.38 -1.37
CA ALA A 123 -15.27 -4.24 -0.02
C ALA A 123 -14.85 -2.79 0.30
N TRP A 124 -14.22 -2.11 -0.66
CA TRP A 124 -13.88 -0.69 -0.56
C TRP A 124 -14.98 0.26 -1.03
N GLY A 125 -16.12 -0.26 -1.47
CA GLY A 125 -17.22 0.52 -2.05
C GLY A 125 -16.77 1.44 -3.18
N ILE A 126 -15.76 1.01 -3.95
CA ILE A 126 -15.32 1.66 -5.18
C ILE A 126 -16.15 1.05 -6.30
N ARG A 127 -16.86 1.87 -7.07
CA ARG A 127 -17.53 1.37 -8.27
C ARG A 127 -16.47 1.22 -9.36
N PRO A 128 -16.31 0.04 -9.98
CA PRO A 128 -15.49 -0.06 -11.17
C PRO A 128 -16.04 0.94 -12.19
N LEU A 129 -15.17 1.75 -12.78
CA LEU A 129 -15.52 2.63 -13.89
C LEU A 129 -15.76 1.72 -15.10
N VAL A 130 -16.94 1.11 -15.14
CA VAL A 130 -17.34 0.27 -16.27
C VAL A 130 -17.32 1.15 -17.52
N GLN A 131 -16.68 0.61 -18.56
CA GLN A 131 -16.57 1.14 -19.91
C GLN A 131 -17.86 1.83 -20.36
N GLY A 132 -17.67 2.89 -21.14
CA GLY A 132 -18.68 3.86 -21.53
C GLY A 132 -20.03 3.26 -21.93
N ARG A 133 -21.07 4.08 -21.71
CA ARG A 133 -22.44 3.87 -22.20
C ARG A 133 -22.42 3.12 -23.54
N PRO A 134 -23.23 2.06 -23.75
CA PRO A 134 -23.46 1.55 -25.09
C PRO A 134 -23.90 2.75 -25.94
N LYS A 135 -23.17 3.05 -27.03
CA LYS A 135 -23.62 4.02 -28.03
C LYS A 135 -25.07 3.64 -28.36
N PRO A 136 -26.03 4.59 -28.34
CA PRO A 136 -27.35 4.28 -28.85
C PRO A 136 -27.18 3.82 -30.30
N PHE A 137 -27.60 2.59 -30.60
CA PHE A 137 -27.80 2.14 -31.96
C PHE A 137 -28.77 3.14 -32.61
N ARG A 138 -28.25 4.05 -33.45
CA ARG A 138 -29.07 4.78 -34.41
C ARG A 138 -29.48 3.76 -35.46
N GLY A 139 -30.65 3.17 -35.27
CA GLY A 139 -31.36 2.51 -36.34
C GLY A 139 -31.52 3.50 -37.49
N TYR A 140 -31.08 3.11 -38.67
CA TYR A 140 -31.42 3.79 -39.91
C TYR A 140 -32.88 3.47 -40.20
N SER A 141 -33.71 4.51 -40.27
CA SER A 141 -35.03 4.48 -40.91
C SER A 141 -34.90 4.98 -42.33
#